data_AF-A0A7X9LZA2-F1
#
_entry.id   AF-A0A7X9LZA2-F1
#
_cell.length_a   1.000
_cell.length_b   1.000
_cell.length_c   1.000
_cell.angle_alpha   90.00
_cell.angle_beta   90.00
_cell.angle_gamma   90.00
#
_symmetry.space_group_name_H-M   'P 1'
#
loop_
_entity.id
_entity.type
_entity.pdbx_description
1 polymer ?
#
loop_
_entity_poly.entity_id
_entity_poly.type
_entity_poly.pdbx_seq_one_letter_code
_entity_poly.pdbx_strand_id
1 'polypeptide(L)'
;MYRNDKGLTLLEVLAAVTILSIIGIVIWNVYFQGYEFSNDTIKKSQIQQEANYVITSLANFHRGSATTYQIKVNECKITVSNSSKTLVLEHPQICFSSNFTGNKSVNPNQENFDFTLTAADKNDVHNKVTIETVLSRLKSGDE
;
A
#
# COMPACT_ATOMS: atom_id res chain seq x y z
N MET A 1 -5.30 32.06 -63.30
CA MET A 1 -5.09 30.96 -62.34
C MET A 1 -3.77 31.22 -61.64
N TYR A 2 -3.78 31.88 -60.47
CA TYR A 2 -2.56 32.30 -59.77
C TYR A 2 -2.17 31.22 -58.76
N ARG A 3 -1.14 30.43 -59.08
CA ARG A 3 -0.55 29.46 -58.14
C ARG A 3 0.47 30.20 -57.29
N ASN A 4 0.16 30.34 -56.00
CA ASN A 4 1.03 30.95 -55.01
C ASN A 4 1.98 29.88 -54.46
N ASP A 5 3.09 29.61 -55.17
CA ASP A 5 4.15 28.71 -54.70
C ASP A 5 5.10 29.50 -53.78
N LYS A 6 4.66 29.78 -52.55
CA LYS A 6 5.57 30.24 -51.49
C LYS A 6 6.19 29.01 -50.83
N GLY A 7 7.44 28.73 -51.17
CA GLY A 7 8.24 27.70 -50.48
C GLY A 7 8.50 28.10 -49.02
N LEU A 8 8.56 27.10 -48.14
CA LEU A 8 8.97 27.29 -46.73
C LEU A 8 10.39 27.89 -46.70
N THR A 9 10.57 28.98 -45.98
CA THR A 9 11.92 29.54 -45.77
C THR A 9 12.64 28.74 -44.69
N LEU A 10 13.96 28.57 -44.84
CA LEU A 10 14.79 27.86 -43.86
C LEU A 10 14.66 28.49 -42.46
N LEU A 11 14.54 29.82 -42.41
CA LEU A 11 14.38 30.57 -41.18
C LEU A 11 13.06 30.25 -40.46
N GLU A 12 11.97 30.12 -41.21
CA GLU A 12 10.65 29.79 -40.66
C GLU A 12 10.61 28.37 -40.10
N VAL A 13 11.24 27.41 -40.78
CA VAL A 13 11.40 26.04 -40.29
C VAL A 13 12.27 26.01 -39.04
N LEU A 14 13.40 26.72 -39.02
CA LEU A 14 14.29 26.79 -37.87
C LEU A 14 13.59 27.41 -36.65
N ALA A 15 12.84 28.49 -36.86
CA ALA A 15 12.07 29.14 -35.81
C ALA A 15 11.00 28.19 -35.24
N ALA A 16 10.24 27.50 -36.11
CA ALA A 16 9.23 26.54 -35.69
C ALA A 16 9.82 25.35 -34.91
N VAL A 17 10.93 24.77 -35.38
CA VAL A 17 11.61 23.66 -34.70
C VAL A 17 12.18 24.11 -33.35
N THR A 18 12.71 25.32 -33.26
CA THR A 18 13.25 25.87 -32.01
C THR A 18 12.14 26.04 -30.97
N ILE A 19 11.00 26.63 -31.36
CA ILE A 19 9.84 26.79 -30.48
C ILE A 19 9.28 25.43 -30.05
N LEU A 20 9.14 24.50 -30.99
CA LEU A 20 8.64 23.15 -30.70
C LEU A 20 9.59 22.38 -29.77
N SER A 21 10.90 22.56 -29.89
CA SER A 21 11.88 21.92 -29.01
C SER A 21 11.76 22.42 -27.57
N ILE A 22 11.60 23.74 -27.38
CA ILE A 22 11.42 24.34 -26.05
C ILE A 22 10.13 23.82 -25.41
N ILE A 23 9.02 23.84 -26.16
CA ILE A 23 7.72 23.35 -25.69
C ILE A 23 7.78 21.85 -25.39
N GLY A 24 8.43 21.07 -26.26
CA GLY A 24 8.59 19.63 -26.12
C GLY A 24 9.32 19.24 -24.84
N ILE A 25 10.40 19.94 -24.50
CA ILE A 25 11.13 19.70 -23.24
C ILE A 25 10.23 19.95 -22.03
N VAL A 26 9.45 21.03 -22.03
CA VAL A 26 8.55 21.35 -20.91
C VAL A 26 7.48 20.27 -20.76
N ILE A 27 6.84 19.87 -21.86
CA ILE A 27 5.82 18.81 -21.85
C ILE A 27 6.41 17.49 -21.36
N TRP A 28 7.59 17.12 -21.84
CA TRP A 28 8.26 15.88 -21.46
C TRP A 28 8.52 15.82 -19.96
N ASN A 29 9.06 16.90 -19.37
CA ASN A 29 9.34 16.95 -17.94
C ASN A 29 8.07 16.78 -17.10
N VAL A 30 6.98 17.46 -17.46
CA VAL A 30 5.70 17.36 -16.74
C VAL A 30 5.10 15.95 -16.89
N TYR A 31 5.16 15.38 -18.09
CA TYR A 31 4.65 14.03 -18.35
C TYR A 31 5.36 12.97 -17.51
N PHE A 32 6.70 12.98 -17.48
CA PHE A 32 7.47 12.00 -16.72
C PHE A 32 7.24 12.12 -15.21
N GLN A 33 7.19 13.35 -14.69
CA GLN A 33 6.86 13.57 -13.28
C GLN A 33 5.46 13.04 -12.92
N GLY A 34 4.47 13.28 -13.79
CA GLY A 34 3.12 12.77 -13.60
C GLY A 34 3.06 11.24 -13.65
N TYR A 35 3.82 10.63 -14.55
CA TYR A 35 3.89 9.17 -14.69
C TYR A 35 4.49 8.50 -13.46
N GLU A 36 5.64 9.00 -12.97
CA GLU A 36 6.30 8.46 -11.76
C GLU A 36 5.40 8.61 -10.53
N PHE A 37 4.83 9.80 -10.33
CA PHE A 37 3.90 10.06 -9.23
C PHE A 37 2.67 9.15 -9.28
N SER A 38 2.11 8.92 -10.47
CA SER A 38 0.96 8.04 -10.65
C SER A 38 1.30 6.59 -10.27
N ASN A 39 2.45 6.09 -10.71
CA ASN A 39 2.89 4.73 -10.42
C ASN A 39 3.11 4.51 -8.91
N ASP A 40 3.75 5.47 -8.23
CA ASP A 40 3.98 5.39 -6.79
C ASP A 40 2.68 5.46 -6.00
N THR A 41 1.74 6.31 -6.43
CA THR A 41 0.41 6.41 -5.82
C THR A 41 -0.37 5.10 -5.96
N ILE A 42 -0.31 4.46 -7.13
CA ILE A 42 -0.97 3.17 -7.37
C ILE A 42 -0.37 2.09 -6.46
N LYS A 43 0.96 1.98 -6.40
CA LYS A 43 1.63 0.99 -5.53
C LYS A 43 1.29 1.21 -4.07
N LYS A 44 1.34 2.46 -3.59
CA LYS A 44 1.00 2.80 -2.20
C LYS A 44 -0.45 2.45 -1.88
N SER A 45 -1.37 2.69 -2.82
CA SER A 45 -2.78 2.29 -2.70
C SER A 45 -2.94 0.78 -2.62
N GLN A 46 -2.20 0.01 -3.41
CA GLN A 46 -2.21 -1.46 -3.34
C GLN A 46 -1.71 -1.96 -1.98
N ILE A 47 -0.58 -1.43 -1.49
CA ILE A 47 -0.05 -1.78 -0.15
C ILE A 47 -1.07 -1.45 0.94
N GLN A 48 -1.76 -0.31 0.83
CA GLN A 48 -2.79 0.08 1.79
C GLN A 48 -4.00 -0.86 1.75
N GLN A 49 -4.44 -1.31 0.57
CA GLN A 49 -5.54 -2.27 0.43
C GLN A 49 -5.17 -3.62 1.07
N GLU A 50 -3.96 -4.12 0.82
CA GLU A 50 -3.47 -5.36 1.43
C GLU A 50 -3.32 -5.23 2.95
N ALA A 51 -2.80 -4.11 3.44
CA ALA A 51 -2.72 -3.83 4.87
C ALA A 51 -4.11 -3.79 5.53
N ASN A 52 -5.10 -3.15 4.88
CA ASN A 52 -6.48 -3.14 5.34
C ASN A 52 -7.11 -4.54 5.35
N TYR A 53 -6.80 -5.37 4.35
CA TYR A 53 -7.24 -6.76 4.31
C TYR A 53 -6.68 -7.56 5.50
N VAL A 54 -5.38 -7.39 5.80
CA VAL A 54 -4.73 -8.03 6.96
C VAL A 54 -5.38 -7.61 8.27
N ILE A 55 -5.58 -6.31 8.49
CA ILE A 55 -6.24 -5.78 9.70
C ILE A 55 -7.67 -6.29 9.81
N THR A 56 -8.42 -6.27 8.72
CA THR A 56 -9.82 -6.74 8.72
C THR A 56 -9.90 -8.23 9.01
N SER A 57 -9.00 -9.02 8.41
CA SER A 57 -8.92 -10.47 8.65
C SER A 57 -8.53 -10.79 10.10
N LEU A 58 -7.58 -10.03 10.67
CA LEU A 58 -7.20 -10.14 12.07
C LEU A 58 -8.35 -9.76 13.01
N ALA A 59 -9.05 -8.65 12.74
CA ALA A 59 -10.20 -8.21 13.53
C ALA A 59 -11.37 -9.22 13.46
N ASN A 60 -11.61 -9.82 12.29
CA ASN A 60 -12.61 -10.87 12.14
C ASN A 60 -12.22 -12.15 12.87
N PHE A 61 -10.94 -12.53 12.83
CA PHE A 61 -10.43 -13.65 13.63
C PHE A 61 -10.59 -13.38 15.13
N HIS A 62 -10.27 -12.17 15.58
CA HIS A 62 -10.43 -11.74 16.96
C HIS A 62 -11.88 -11.84 17.43
N ARG A 63 -12.83 -11.26 16.67
CA ARG A 63 -14.27 -11.32 16.98
C ARG A 63 -14.84 -12.73 16.96
N GLY A 64 -14.34 -13.60 16.07
CA GLY A 64 -14.77 -14.99 15.97
C GLY A 64 -14.12 -15.93 16.99
N SER A 65 -13.10 -15.46 17.73
CA SER A 65 -12.42 -16.26 18.74
C SER A 65 -13.08 -16.03 20.09
N ALA A 66 -13.77 -17.05 20.62
CA ALA A 66 -14.31 -17.00 21.98
C ALA A 66 -13.23 -17.18 23.06
N THR A 67 -12.06 -17.71 22.70
CA THR A 67 -10.95 -18.07 23.60
C THR A 67 -9.66 -17.34 23.25
N THR A 68 -8.66 -17.46 24.13
CA THR A 68 -7.31 -16.95 23.91
C THR A 68 -6.70 -17.52 22.63
N TYR A 69 -6.05 -16.65 21.85
CA TYR A 69 -5.37 -17.01 20.61
C TYR A 69 -3.96 -16.42 20.58
N GLN A 70 -3.10 -16.95 19.72
CA GLN A 70 -1.72 -16.52 19.55
C GLN A 70 -1.56 -15.76 18.25
N ILE A 71 -0.92 -14.60 18.31
CA ILE A 71 -0.43 -13.86 17.14
C ILE A 71 1.08 -14.07 17.09
N LYS A 72 1.57 -14.62 15.98
CA LYS A 72 2.99 -14.82 15.69
C LYS A 72 3.39 -13.94 14.52
N VAL A 73 4.37 -13.08 14.73
CA VAL A 73 4.93 -12.22 13.70
C VAL A 73 6.37 -12.63 13.44
N ASN A 74 6.62 -13.18 12.26
CA ASN A 74 7.93 -13.65 11.81
C ASN A 74 8.19 -13.14 10.39
N GLU A 75 9.35 -12.52 10.14
CA GLU A 75 9.95 -12.29 8.81
C GLU A 75 8.93 -12.12 7.66
N CYS A 76 8.12 -11.07 7.70
CA CYS A 76 7.11 -10.71 6.69
C CYS A 76 5.77 -11.49 6.70
N LYS A 77 5.53 -12.33 7.72
CA LYS A 77 4.34 -13.17 7.86
C LYS A 77 3.72 -12.99 9.23
N ILE A 78 2.39 -12.89 9.24
CA ILE A 78 1.59 -12.85 10.46
C ILE A 78 0.74 -14.11 10.50
N THR A 79 0.93 -14.91 11.55
CA THR A 79 0.13 -16.12 11.78
C THR A 79 -0.71 -15.90 13.02
N VAL A 80 -2.01 -16.18 12.91
CA VAL A 80 -2.97 -16.10 14.00
C VAL A 80 -3.54 -17.48 14.21
N SER A 81 -3.40 -18.04 15.40
CA SER A 81 -3.82 -19.41 15.68
C SER A 81 -4.56 -19.53 17.00
N ASN A 82 -5.64 -20.29 16.99
CA ASN A 82 -6.37 -20.79 18.15
C ASN A 82 -6.43 -22.33 18.04
N SER A 83 -6.91 -23.02 19.08
CA SER A 83 -7.02 -24.48 19.16
C SER A 83 -7.74 -25.13 17.96
N SER A 84 -8.60 -24.38 17.26
CA SER A 84 -9.43 -24.91 16.17
C SER A 84 -9.15 -24.31 14.78
N LYS A 85 -8.43 -23.18 14.69
CA LYS A 85 -8.25 -22.44 13.43
C LYS A 85 -6.91 -21.73 13.38
N THR A 86 -6.25 -21.82 12.23
CA THR A 86 -5.03 -21.07 11.92
C THR A 86 -5.28 -20.20 10.69
N LEU A 87 -4.96 -18.91 10.80
CA LEU A 87 -4.96 -17.94 9.72
C LEU A 87 -3.51 -17.51 9.47
N VAL A 88 -3.07 -17.66 8.22
CA VAL A 88 -1.76 -17.21 7.78
C VAL A 88 -1.95 -16.03 6.83
N LEU A 89 -1.29 -14.92 7.13
CA LEU A 89 -1.30 -13.69 6.35
C LEU A 89 0.12 -13.46 5.83
N GLU A 90 0.32 -13.68 4.54
CA GLU A 90 1.58 -13.49 3.84
C GLU A 90 1.31 -13.00 2.41
N HIS A 91 2.26 -12.26 1.83
CA HIS A 91 2.17 -11.75 0.48
C HIS A 91 3.51 -11.92 -0.26
N PRO A 92 3.51 -12.23 -1.57
CA PRO A 92 4.75 -12.43 -2.32
C PRO A 92 5.61 -11.18 -2.39
N GLN A 93 4.99 -10.00 -2.57
CA GLN A 93 5.70 -8.73 -2.81
C GLN A 93 5.66 -7.74 -1.63
N ILE A 94 4.84 -8.01 -0.61
CA ILE A 94 4.64 -7.11 0.53
C ILE A 94 5.11 -7.83 1.79
N CYS A 95 5.85 -7.11 2.62
CA CYS A 95 6.32 -7.56 3.91
C CYS A 95 5.44 -6.98 5.03
N PHE A 96 4.87 -7.85 5.86
CA PHE A 96 4.10 -7.45 7.02
C PHE A 96 4.92 -7.54 8.30
N SER A 97 4.90 -6.47 9.08
CA SER A 97 5.56 -6.37 10.40
C SER A 97 4.62 -5.70 11.39
N SER A 98 4.86 -5.86 12.68
CA SER A 98 4.05 -5.20 13.72
C SER A 98 4.89 -4.48 14.78
N ASN A 99 4.22 -3.87 15.75
CA ASN A 99 4.83 -3.30 16.96
C ASN A 99 5.55 -4.32 17.86
N PHE A 100 5.46 -5.63 17.57
CA PHE A 100 6.20 -6.66 18.28
C PHE A 100 6.72 -7.73 17.31
N THR A 101 7.64 -8.56 17.80
CA THR A 101 8.17 -9.70 17.04
C THR A 101 8.08 -10.95 17.92
N GLY A 102 7.79 -12.09 17.31
CA GLY A 102 7.56 -13.35 18.02
C GLY A 102 6.10 -13.58 18.36
N ASN A 103 5.85 -14.28 19.47
CA ASN A 103 4.52 -14.75 19.85
C ASN A 103 3.88 -13.84 20.91
N LYS A 104 2.63 -13.45 20.69
CA LYS A 104 1.80 -12.73 21.66
C LYS A 104 0.49 -13.47 21.86
N SER A 105 0.20 -13.81 23.11
CA SER A 105 -1.09 -14.34 23.54
C SER A 105 -2.07 -13.19 23.72
N VAL A 106 -3.26 -13.29 23.13
CA VAL A 106 -4.32 -12.28 23.25
C VAL A 106 -5.60 -12.95 23.71
N ASN A 107 -6.23 -12.40 24.76
CA ASN A 107 -7.53 -12.84 25.25
C ASN A 107 -8.62 -11.82 24.84
N PRO A 108 -9.53 -12.18 23.91
CA PRO A 108 -10.60 -11.30 23.44
C PRO A 108 -11.50 -10.71 24.53
N ASN A 109 -11.66 -11.38 25.68
CA ASN A 109 -12.64 -10.98 26.69
C ASN A 109 -12.04 -10.13 27.83
N GLN A 110 -10.71 -10.03 27.93
CA GLN A 110 -10.05 -9.42 29.08
C GLN A 110 -9.57 -7.99 28.82
N GLU A 111 -8.88 -7.76 27.70
CA GLU A 111 -8.18 -6.51 27.44
C GLU A 111 -8.29 -6.06 25.98
N ASN A 112 -8.18 -4.74 25.78
CA ASN A 112 -7.96 -4.18 24.45
C ASN A 112 -6.50 -4.42 24.06
N PHE A 113 -6.27 -4.78 22.81
CA PHE A 113 -4.93 -5.00 22.31
C PHE A 113 -4.59 -4.02 21.19
N ASP A 114 -3.62 -3.15 21.45
CA ASP A 114 -3.10 -2.20 20.47
C ASP A 114 -2.17 -2.91 19.49
N PHE A 115 -2.55 -2.88 18.22
CA PHE A 115 -1.85 -3.53 17.13
C PHE A 115 -1.49 -2.52 16.06
N THR A 116 -0.19 -2.32 15.85
CA THR A 116 0.30 -1.51 14.73
C THR A 116 0.79 -2.47 13.65
N LEU A 117 0.20 -2.39 12.47
CA LEU A 117 0.67 -3.10 11.27
C LEU A 117 1.51 -2.16 10.42
N THR A 118 2.70 -2.60 10.02
CA THR A 118 3.49 -1.94 8.97
C THR A 118 3.61 -2.89 7.78
N ALA A 119 3.07 -2.48 6.65
CA ALA A 119 3.19 -3.16 5.37
C ALA A 119 4.17 -2.38 4.48
N ALA A 120 5.20 -3.04 3.95
CA ALA A 120 6.19 -2.42 3.07
C ALA A 120 6.43 -3.27 1.82
N ASP A 121 6.74 -2.64 0.69
CA ASP A 121 7.23 -3.37 -0.48
C ASP A 121 8.56 -4.05 -0.14
N LYS A 122 8.73 -5.31 -0.54
CA LYS A 122 10.00 -6.04 -0.33
C LYS A 122 11.14 -5.46 -1.16
N ASN A 123 10.83 -4.83 -2.29
CA ASN A 123 11.81 -4.26 -3.21
C ASN A 123 12.10 -2.79 -2.91
N ASP A 124 11.20 -2.10 -2.20
CA ASP A 124 11.39 -0.70 -1.81
C ASP A 124 10.81 -0.41 -0.40
N VAL A 125 11.72 -0.29 0.56
CA VAL A 125 11.39 -0.05 1.98
C VAL A 125 10.82 1.36 2.23
N HIS A 126 10.99 2.30 1.29
CA HIS A 126 10.40 3.63 1.39
C HIS A 126 8.90 3.61 1.09
N ASN A 127 8.44 2.66 0.28
CA ASN A 127 7.04 2.47 -0.01
C ASN A 127 6.38 1.59 1.06
N LYS A 128 5.98 2.23 2.16
CA LYS A 128 5.33 1.58 3.29
C LYS A 128 4.07 2.30 3.75
N VAL A 129 3.20 1.53 4.37
CA VAL A 129 1.96 1.99 5.00
C VAL A 129 1.93 1.43 6.42
N THR A 130 1.63 2.29 7.38
CA THR A 130 1.48 1.93 8.78
C THR A 130 0.03 2.19 9.20
N ILE A 131 -0.62 1.17 9.76
CA ILE A 131 -2.00 1.23 10.24
C ILE A 131 -2.00 0.88 11.72
N GLU A 132 -2.47 1.81 12.53
CA GLU A 132 -2.70 1.60 13.95
C GLU A 132 -4.14 1.14 14.14
N THR A 133 -4.33 0.04 14.85
CA THR A 133 -5.66 -0.48 15.17
C THR A 133 -5.71 -0.98 16.61
N VAL A 134 -6.91 -0.99 17.17
CA VAL A 134 -7.17 -1.55 18.50
C VAL A 134 -8.12 -2.72 18.34
N LEU A 135 -7.67 -3.90 18.75
CA LEU A 135 -8.55 -5.06 18.91
C LEU A 135 -9.25 -4.91 20.25
N SER A 136 -10.44 -4.28 20.21
CA SER A 136 -11.24 -4.03 21.41
C SER A 136 -11.75 -5.31 22.03
N ARG A 137 -11.74 -5.35 23.37
CA ARG A 137 -12.33 -6.45 24.12
C ARG A 137 -13.78 -6.69 23.70
N LEU A 138 -14.13 -7.96 23.53
CA LEU A 138 -15.50 -8.39 23.33
C LEU A 138 -16.19 -8.33 24.69
N LYS A 139 -17.18 -7.44 24.84
CA LYS A 139 -18.09 -7.53 25.98
C LYS A 139 -18.98 -8.73 25.74
N SER A 140 -18.93 -9.70 26.64
CA SER A 140 -20.03 -10.65 26.80
C SER A 140 -21.29 -9.83 27.05
N GLY A 141 -22.28 -9.95 26.17
CA GLY A 141 -23.61 -9.44 26.45
C GLY A 141 -24.13 -10.20 27.66
N ASP A 142 -24.38 -9.48 28.75
CA ASP A 142 -25.19 -9.99 29.84
C ASP A 142 -26.63 -10.10 29.29
N GLU A 143 -27.06 -11.31 28.95
CA GLU A 143 -28.47 -11.70 28.82
C GLU A 143 -28.83 -12.65 29.96
#